data_AF-A0A7Y5NM62-F1
#
_entry.id   AF-A0A7Y5NM62-F1
#
_cell.length_a   1.000
_cell.length_b   1.000
_cell.length_c   1.000
_cell.angle_alpha   90.00
_cell.angle_beta   90.00
_cell.angle_gamma   90.00
#
_symmetry.space_group_name_H-M   'P 1'
#
loop_
_entity.id
_entity.type
_entity.pdbx_description
1 polymer ?
#
loop_
_entity_poly.entity_id
_entity_poly.type
_entity_poly.pdbx_seq_one_letter_code
_entity_poly.pdbx_strand_id
1 'polypeptide(L)'
;MASGGAQVQAWIKAFQKLPQEVRAEKMADVVLEDVKRTAAAGTSPTGVAWPEKKDGGRALANAADHLSTVVSGSTVHLVLTGPDAIHNYGTGKDPKRQVLPTILPQTMAEKLTARVFKLFRGALGIR
;
A
#
# COMPACT_ATOMS: atom_id res chain seq x y z
N MET A 1 -30.30 -22.05 1.66
CA MET A 1 -29.44 -20.88 1.94
C MET A 1 -28.02 -21.26 1.53
N ALA A 2 -27.37 -20.52 0.64
CA ALA A 2 -25.98 -20.81 0.29
C ALA A 2 -25.11 -20.64 1.54
N SER A 3 -24.29 -21.64 1.87
CA SER A 3 -23.34 -21.51 2.97
C SER A 3 -22.43 -20.31 2.71
N GLY A 4 -21.99 -19.62 3.77
CA GLY A 4 -21.11 -18.45 3.63
C GLY A 4 -19.89 -18.73 2.74
N GLY A 5 -19.39 -19.97 2.73
CA GLY A 5 -18.31 -20.40 1.84
C GLY A 5 -18.67 -20.39 0.35
N ALA A 6 -19.87 -20.85 -0.03
CA ALA A 6 -20.33 -20.81 -1.43
C ALA A 6 -20.50 -19.36 -1.92
N GLN A 7 -20.91 -18.47 -1.02
CA GLN A 7 -21.06 -17.05 -1.32
C GLN A 7 -19.70 -16.36 -1.53
N VAL A 8 -18.72 -16.62 -0.67
CA VAL A 8 -17.34 -16.12 -0.82
C VAL A 8 -16.72 -16.60 -2.14
N GLN A 9 -16.93 -17.86 -2.52
CA GLN A 9 -16.42 -18.40 -3.79
C GLN A 9 -17.05 -17.73 -5.01
N ALA A 10 -18.35 -17.43 -4.97
CA ALA A 10 -19.01 -16.68 -6.04
C ALA A 10 -18.43 -15.26 -6.18
N TRP A 11 -18.07 -14.62 -5.06
CA TRP A 11 -17.43 -13.32 -5.06
C TRP A 11 -16.05 -13.38 -5.71
N ILE A 12 -15.16 -14.28 -5.23
CA ILE A 12 -13.82 -14.47 -5.81
C ILE A 12 -13.90 -14.61 -7.35
N LYS A 13 -14.84 -15.43 -7.84
CA LYS A 13 -15.09 -15.59 -9.28
C LYS A 13 -15.52 -14.29 -9.98
N ALA A 14 -16.34 -13.44 -9.35
CA ALA A 14 -16.75 -12.16 -9.93
C ALA A 14 -15.57 -11.17 -10.04
N PHE A 15 -14.65 -11.12 -9.07
CA PHE A 15 -13.46 -10.26 -9.17
C PHE A 15 -12.47 -10.77 -10.20
N GLN A 16 -12.32 -12.08 -10.31
CA GLN A 16 -11.52 -12.71 -11.36
C GLN A 16 -12.05 -12.38 -12.78
N LYS A 17 -13.33 -12.01 -12.93
CA LYS A 17 -13.92 -11.57 -14.19
C LYS A 17 -13.65 -10.10 -14.54
N LEU A 18 -13.22 -9.27 -13.60
CA LEU A 18 -12.85 -7.89 -13.91
C LEU A 18 -11.63 -7.87 -14.85
N PRO A 19 -11.45 -6.81 -15.66
CA PRO A 19 -10.18 -6.58 -16.33
C PRO A 19 -9.04 -6.54 -15.31
N GLN A 20 -7.89 -7.07 -15.68
CA GLN A 20 -6.73 -7.22 -14.81
C GLN A 20 -6.22 -5.86 -14.35
N GLU A 21 -6.32 -4.87 -15.22
CA GLU A 21 -5.97 -3.47 -15.01
C GLU A 21 -6.85 -2.85 -13.92
N VAL A 22 -8.17 -3.05 -14.01
CA VAL A 22 -9.13 -2.54 -13.02
C VAL A 22 -8.87 -3.14 -11.62
N ARG A 23 -8.51 -4.43 -11.55
CA ARG A 23 -8.08 -5.03 -10.29
C ARG A 23 -6.82 -4.38 -9.75
N ALA A 24 -5.82 -4.21 -10.60
CA ALA A 24 -4.54 -3.62 -10.22
C ALA A 24 -4.68 -2.17 -9.76
N GLU A 25 -5.48 -1.34 -10.44
CA GLU A 25 -5.82 0.03 -10.02
C GLU A 25 -6.45 0.07 -8.62
N LYS A 26 -7.44 -0.80 -8.36
CA LYS A 26 -8.08 -0.83 -7.04
C LYS A 26 -7.16 -1.31 -5.93
N MET A 27 -6.19 -2.17 -6.25
CA MET A 27 -5.15 -2.56 -5.30
C MET A 27 -4.11 -1.45 -5.13
N ALA A 28 -3.78 -0.72 -6.19
CA ALA A 28 -2.84 0.40 -6.15
C ALA A 28 -3.30 1.50 -5.19
N ASP A 29 -4.61 1.81 -5.15
CA ASP A 29 -5.18 2.75 -4.18
C ASP A 29 -4.83 2.37 -2.74
N VAL A 30 -5.02 1.09 -2.39
CA VAL A 30 -4.78 0.58 -1.03
C VAL A 30 -3.31 0.59 -0.68
N VAL A 31 -2.47 0.14 -1.62
CA VAL A 31 -1.02 0.14 -1.45
C VAL A 31 -0.52 1.56 -1.23
N LEU A 32 -0.96 2.52 -2.04
CA LEU A 32 -0.56 3.91 -1.92
C LEU A 32 -1.02 4.52 -0.58
N GLU A 33 -2.28 4.32 -0.20
CA GLU A 33 -2.83 4.79 1.07
C GLU A 33 -2.03 4.25 2.27
N ASP A 34 -1.71 2.95 2.25
CA ASP A 34 -1.01 2.29 3.34
C ASP A 34 0.42 2.82 3.51
N VAL A 35 1.16 2.95 2.41
CA VAL A 35 2.55 3.45 2.43
C VAL A 35 2.59 4.94 2.77
N LYS A 36 1.65 5.75 2.27
CA LYS A 36 1.53 7.16 2.66
C LYS A 36 1.27 7.29 4.15
N ARG A 37 0.41 6.45 4.72
CA ARG A 37 0.12 6.47 6.15
C ARG A 37 1.36 6.12 6.99
N THR A 38 2.10 5.06 6.66
CA THR A 38 3.32 4.73 7.42
C THR A 38 4.38 5.83 7.30
N ALA A 39 4.54 6.40 6.11
CA ALA A 39 5.44 7.51 5.87
C ALA A 39 5.05 8.77 6.67
N ALA A 40 3.77 9.14 6.67
CA ALA A 40 3.25 10.25 7.46
C ALA A 40 3.40 10.03 8.97
N ALA A 41 3.36 8.77 9.43
CA ALA A 41 3.63 8.40 10.81
C ALA A 41 5.14 8.41 11.17
N GLY A 42 6.04 8.64 10.20
CA GLY A 42 7.48 8.59 10.42
C GLY A 42 8.00 7.17 10.66
N THR A 43 7.35 6.17 10.06
CA THR A 43 7.64 4.75 10.25
C THR A 43 7.89 4.05 8.92
N SER A 44 8.66 2.97 8.96
CA SER A 44 8.82 2.05 7.83
C SER A 44 7.50 1.33 7.52
N PRO A 45 7.40 0.68 6.34
CA PRO A 45 6.27 -0.18 6.01
C PRO A 45 6.00 -1.32 7.01
N THR A 46 7.01 -1.69 7.81
CA THR A 46 6.89 -2.71 8.87
C THR A 46 6.55 -2.12 10.24
N GLY A 47 6.35 -0.80 10.32
CA GLY A 47 6.00 -0.09 11.55
C GLY A 47 7.19 0.34 12.41
N VAL A 48 8.43 0.20 11.91
CA VAL A 48 9.63 0.61 12.65
C VAL A 48 9.82 2.12 12.51
N ALA A 49 9.89 2.85 13.63
CA ALA A 49 10.15 4.28 13.61
C ALA A 49 11.48 4.60 12.92
N TRP A 50 11.47 5.64 12.08
CA TRP A 50 12.71 6.11 11.47
C TRP A 50 13.59 6.83 12.49
N PRO A 51 14.92 6.70 12.36
CA PRO A 51 15.83 7.54 13.12
C PRO A 51 15.52 9.02 12.90
N GLU A 52 15.45 9.77 14.00
CA GLU A 52 15.25 11.21 13.98
C GLU A 52 16.36 11.93 13.20
N LYS A 53 16.13 13.19 12.88
CA LYS A 53 17.18 14.06 12.38
C LYS A 53 18.15 14.42 13.51
N LYS A 54 19.34 14.90 13.14
CA LYS A 54 20.35 15.35 14.11
C LYS A 54 19.85 16.49 15.02
N ASP A 55 18.88 17.26 14.55
CA ASP A 55 18.23 18.36 15.27
C ASP A 55 17.03 17.89 16.13
N GLY A 56 16.78 16.57 16.24
CA GLY A 56 15.63 16.00 16.95
C GLY A 56 14.31 16.13 16.20
N GLY A 57 14.32 16.68 14.98
CA GLY A 57 13.11 16.82 14.16
C GLY A 57 12.67 15.50 13.53
N ARG A 58 11.37 15.42 13.20
CA ARG A 58 10.79 14.31 12.45
C ARG A 58 11.47 14.17 11.09
N ALA A 59 11.93 12.95 10.78
CA ALA A 59 12.51 12.64 9.49
C ALA A 59 11.45 12.51 8.40
N LEU A 60 11.81 12.91 7.17
CA LEU A 60 11.00 12.77 5.95
C LEU A 60 9.54 13.23 6.12
N ALA A 61 9.33 14.40 6.73
CA ALA A 61 8.01 14.93 7.05
C ALA A 61 7.06 15.03 5.84
N ASN A 62 7.61 15.11 4.63
CA ASN A 62 6.89 15.27 3.36
C ASN A 62 6.97 14.01 2.47
N ALA A 63 7.53 12.88 2.94
CA ALA A 63 7.67 11.69 2.11
C ALA A 63 6.33 11.16 1.59
N ALA A 64 5.24 11.38 2.33
CA ALA A 64 3.89 11.01 1.89
C ALA A 64 3.46 11.74 0.61
N ASP A 65 3.92 12.97 0.39
CA ASP A 65 3.56 13.79 -0.76
C ASP A 65 4.32 13.37 -2.02
N HIS A 66 5.49 12.77 -1.85
CA HIS A 66 6.35 12.29 -2.95
C HIS A 66 6.04 10.86 -3.39
N LEU A 67 5.03 10.22 -2.78
CA LEU A 67 4.58 8.87 -3.10
C LEU A 67 3.47 8.88 -4.14
N SER A 68 3.62 8.03 -5.14
CA SER A 68 2.60 7.72 -6.15
C SER A 68 2.62 6.25 -6.53
N THR A 69 1.60 5.82 -7.26
CA THR A 69 1.54 4.49 -7.88
C THR A 69 1.34 4.62 -9.38
N VAL A 70 1.92 3.68 -10.12
CA VAL A 70 1.72 3.51 -11.56
C VAL A 70 1.29 2.06 -11.80
N VAL A 71 0.19 1.88 -12.52
CA VAL A 71 -0.29 0.54 -12.89
C VAL A 71 0.12 0.23 -14.32
N SER A 72 0.75 -0.92 -14.52
CA SER A 72 1.14 -1.43 -15.84
C SER A 72 0.66 -2.87 -15.97
N GLY A 73 -0.47 -3.08 -16.65
CA GLY A 73 -1.15 -4.38 -16.71
C GLY A 73 -1.63 -4.81 -15.32
N SER A 74 -1.12 -5.94 -14.81
CA SER A 74 -1.34 -6.39 -13.42
C SER A 74 -0.41 -5.79 -12.38
N THR A 75 0.65 -5.12 -12.80
CA THR A 75 1.73 -4.74 -11.89
C THR A 75 1.45 -3.37 -11.31
N VAL A 76 1.45 -3.28 -9.98
CA VAL A 76 1.40 -2.03 -9.24
C VAL A 76 2.83 -1.61 -8.92
N HIS A 77 3.29 -0.52 -9.53
CA HIS A 77 4.57 0.10 -9.23
C HIS A 77 4.35 1.20 -8.20
N LEU A 78 5.04 1.10 -7.05
CA LEU A 78 5.17 2.20 -6.10
C LEU A 78 6.36 3.07 -6.51
N VAL A 79 6.14 4.38 -6.56
CA VAL A 79 7.16 5.34 -6.93
C VAL A 79 7.34 6.33 -5.79
N LEU A 80 8.58 6.49 -5.35
CA LEU A 80 9.00 7.55 -4.44
C LEU A 80 9.92 8.50 -5.21
N THR A 81 9.60 9.78 -5.18
CA THR A 81 10.36 10.82 -5.88
C THR A 81 10.97 11.83 -4.90
N GLY A 82 11.67 12.83 -5.44
CA GLY A 82 12.25 13.91 -4.66
C GLY A 82 13.43 13.49 -3.78
N PRO A 83 13.84 14.37 -2.85
CA PRO A 83 15.00 14.12 -1.97
C PRO A 83 14.82 12.88 -1.06
N ASP A 84 13.58 12.53 -0.73
CA ASP A 84 13.28 11.40 0.16
C ASP A 84 13.64 10.03 -0.45
N ALA A 85 13.72 9.95 -1.79
CA ALA A 85 14.09 8.71 -2.49
C ALA A 85 15.49 8.20 -2.10
N ILE A 86 16.42 9.11 -1.80
CA ILE A 86 17.78 8.76 -1.36
C ILE A 86 17.73 8.00 -0.03
N HIS A 87 16.86 8.43 0.89
CA HIS A 87 16.74 7.82 2.21
C HIS A 87 16.12 6.42 2.17
N ASN A 88 15.34 6.08 1.14
CA ASN A 88 14.77 4.74 1.01
C ASN A 88 15.87 3.65 0.96
N TYR A 89 16.99 3.95 0.31
CA TYR A 89 18.14 3.06 0.22
C TYR A 89 19.22 3.39 1.27
N GLY A 90 19.33 4.67 1.64
CA GLY A 90 20.41 5.18 2.48
C GLY A 90 21.71 5.35 1.70
N THR A 91 22.61 6.17 2.22
CA THR A 91 23.96 6.38 1.69
C THR A 91 24.97 6.40 2.84
N GLY A 92 26.26 6.56 2.54
CA GLY A 92 27.25 6.78 3.61
C GLY A 92 27.05 8.09 4.40
N LYS A 93 26.30 9.05 3.84
CA LYS A 93 26.02 10.34 4.49
C LYS A 93 24.62 10.39 5.11
N ASP A 94 23.66 9.70 4.50
CA ASP A 94 22.25 9.74 4.85
C ASP A 94 21.78 8.40 5.40
N PRO A 95 21.22 8.35 6.62
CA PRO A 95 20.77 7.08 7.18
C PRO A 95 19.60 6.55 6.38
N LYS A 96 19.52 5.22 6.30
CA LYS A 96 18.43 4.51 5.64
C LYS A 96 17.14 4.69 6.45
N ARG A 97 16.11 5.19 5.78
CA ARG A 97 14.73 5.32 6.26
C ARG A 97 13.85 4.72 5.19
N GLN A 98 13.62 3.41 5.30
CA GLN A 98 12.88 2.67 4.29
C GLN A 98 11.44 3.18 4.24
N VAL A 99 11.06 3.72 3.10
CA VAL A 99 9.71 4.23 2.82
C VAL A 99 8.92 3.20 2.03
N LEU A 100 9.55 2.55 1.04
CA LEU A 100 8.91 1.58 0.17
C LEU A 100 9.03 0.15 0.74
N PRO A 101 7.96 -0.65 0.69
CA PRO A 101 8.01 -2.05 1.08
C PRO A 101 8.89 -2.85 0.10
N THR A 102 9.78 -3.68 0.64
CA THR A 102 10.56 -4.67 -0.14
C THR A 102 9.91 -6.05 -0.15
N ILE A 103 9.05 -6.30 0.83
CA ILE A 103 8.16 -7.44 0.95
C ILE A 103 6.77 -6.91 1.29
N LEU A 104 5.71 -7.64 0.96
CA LEU A 104 4.36 -7.26 1.32
C LEU A 104 4.18 -7.39 2.84
N PRO A 105 4.01 -6.30 3.61
CA PRO A 105 3.79 -6.41 5.05
C PRO A 105 2.45 -7.08 5.33
N GLN A 106 2.37 -7.89 6.39
CA GLN A 106 1.13 -8.59 6.78
C GLN A 106 -0.06 -7.63 6.94
N THR A 107 0.18 -6.48 7.56
CA THR A 107 -0.81 -5.41 7.76
C THR A 107 -1.30 -4.79 6.44
N MET A 108 -0.51 -4.85 5.38
CA MET A 108 -0.91 -4.42 4.03
C MET A 108 -1.71 -5.53 3.33
N ALA A 109 -1.28 -6.78 3.45
CA ALA A 109 -2.00 -7.94 2.91
C ALA A 109 -3.43 -8.04 3.47
N GLU A 110 -3.60 -7.77 4.76
CA GLU A 110 -4.91 -7.72 5.42
C GLU A 110 -5.79 -6.60 4.86
N LYS A 111 -5.22 -5.41 4.62
CA LYS A 111 -5.97 -4.30 4.00
C LYS A 111 -6.37 -4.57 2.57
N LEU A 112 -5.49 -5.19 1.78
CA LEU A 112 -5.80 -5.60 0.41
C LEU A 112 -6.96 -6.59 0.41
N THR A 113 -6.90 -7.58 1.30
CA THR A 113 -7.99 -8.55 1.51
C THR A 113 -9.30 -7.85 1.89
N ALA A 114 -9.26 -6.96 2.88
CA ALA A 114 -10.43 -6.18 3.32
C ALA A 114 -10.99 -5.28 2.20
N ARG A 115 -10.13 -4.68 1.36
CA ARG A 115 -10.54 -3.88 0.21
C ARG A 115 -11.30 -4.72 -0.81
N VAL A 116 -10.77 -5.90 -1.14
CA VAL A 116 -11.43 -6.85 -2.05
C VAL A 116 -12.83 -7.16 -1.52
N PHE A 117 -12.96 -7.52 -0.23
CA PHE A 117 -14.28 -7.73 0.39
C PHE A 117 -15.20 -6.51 0.34
N LYS A 118 -14.69 -5.29 0.58
CA LYS A 118 -15.48 -4.06 0.51
C LYS A 118 -16.00 -3.79 -0.89
N LEU A 119 -15.16 -3.96 -1.91
CA LEU A 119 -15.56 -3.79 -3.31
C LEU A 119 -16.67 -4.79 -3.69
N PHE A 120 -16.55 -6.02 -3.20
CA PHE A 120 -17.60 -7.03 -3.40
C PHE A 120 -18.92 -6.69 -2.73
N ARG A 121 -18.89 -6.30 -1.45
CA ARG A 121 -20.09 -5.89 -0.72
C ARG A 121 -20.82 -4.75 -1.44
N GLY A 122 -20.07 -3.76 -1.92
CA GLY A 122 -20.61 -2.65 -2.70
C GLY A 122 -21.27 -3.07 -4.01
N ALA A 123 -20.62 -3.96 -4.78
CA ALA A 123 -21.16 -4.45 -6.05
C ALA A 123 -22.45 -5.29 -5.89
N LEU A 124 -22.65 -5.90 -4.72
CA LEU A 124 -23.80 -6.75 -4.41
C LEU A 124 -24.91 -6.02 -3.64
N GLY A 125 -24.72 -4.73 -3.34
CA GLY A 125 -25.68 -3.95 -2.55
C GLY A 125 -25.77 -4.37 -1.07
N ILE A 126 -24.80 -5.14 -0.57
CA ILE A 126 -24.76 -5.60 0.82
C ILE A 126 -24.04 -4.53 1.65
N ARG A 127 -24.82 -3.71 2.36
CA ARG A 127 -24.28 -2.72 3.30
C ARG A 127 -23.81 -3.38 4.59
#